data_AF-A0A9D7HAN1-F1
#
_entry.id   AF-A0A9D7HAN1-F1
#
_cell.length_a   1.000
_cell.length_b   1.000
_cell.length_c   1.000
_cell.angle_alpha   90.00
_cell.angle_beta   90.00
_cell.angle_gamma   90.00
#
_symmetry.space_group_name_H-M   'P 1'
#
loop_
_entity.id
_entity.type
_entity.pdbx_description
1 polymer ?
#
loop_
_entity_poly.entity_id
_entity_poly.type
_entity_poly.pdbx_seq_one_letter_code
_entity_poly.pdbx_strand_id
1 'polypeptide(L)'
;MRSCIALLSFLPWSVMGQILEPDLLTELPAQLDETSGLLVLQNHVWTILDSGNPAALYEVAPIDGGVIRTVESARCQQCDGLRGITPPDDEWIYIGDFGNNAGCAHQPACLSHSAFGLGG
;
A
#
# COMPACT_ATOMS: atom_id res chain seq x y z
N MET A 1 30.11 47.31 24.77
CA MET A 1 30.22 45.84 24.82
C MET A 1 29.81 45.32 23.46
N ARG A 2 30.73 44.66 22.76
CA ARG A 2 30.58 44.22 21.37
C ARG A 2 29.73 42.95 21.37
N SER A 3 28.48 43.02 20.93
CA SER A 3 27.67 41.83 20.72
C SER A 3 28.27 41.03 19.57
N CYS A 4 28.89 39.91 19.93
CA CYS A 4 29.26 38.84 19.02
C CYS A 4 28.00 38.35 18.32
N ILE A 5 27.85 38.72 17.05
CA ILE A 5 26.95 38.04 16.12
C ILE A 5 27.50 36.62 16.00
N ALA A 6 26.86 35.68 16.69
CA ALA A 6 27.13 34.26 16.57
C ALA A 6 26.79 33.88 15.12
N LEU A 7 27.84 33.76 14.31
CA LEU A 7 27.81 33.25 12.95
C LEU A 7 27.47 31.76 13.04
N LEU A 8 26.18 31.44 13.16
CA LEU A 8 25.69 30.05 13.21
C LEU A 8 25.73 29.46 11.80
N SER A 9 26.94 29.01 11.47
CA SER A 9 27.34 27.98 10.51
C SER A 9 26.23 27.44 9.59
N PHE A 10 26.34 27.80 8.31
CA PHE A 10 25.92 26.98 7.17
C PHE A 10 26.58 25.59 7.26
N LEU A 11 25.89 24.61 7.82
CA LEU A 11 26.22 23.20 7.59
C LEU A 11 25.38 22.73 6.39
N PRO A 12 26.00 22.24 5.30
CA PRO A 12 25.23 21.61 4.24
C PRO A 12 24.58 20.36 4.81
N TRP A 13 23.24 20.36 4.87
CA TRP A 13 22.43 19.20 5.12
C TRP A 13 22.75 18.18 4.02
N SER A 14 23.73 17.33 4.28
CA SER A 14 24.02 16.23 3.39
C SER A 14 22.88 15.24 3.55
N VAL A 15 22.03 15.14 2.54
CA VAL A 15 21.02 14.09 2.47
C VAL A 15 21.76 12.79 2.20
N MET A 16 21.88 11.95 3.22
CA MET A 16 22.33 10.57 3.04
C MET A 16 21.13 9.78 2.51
N GLY A 17 21.22 9.29 1.28
CA GLY A 17 20.31 8.25 0.79
C GLY A 17 20.78 6.88 1.30
N GLN A 18 19.85 6.05 1.75
CA GLN A 18 20.15 4.65 2.05
C GLN A 18 20.23 3.85 0.74
N ILE A 19 21.34 3.17 0.50
CA ILE A 19 21.43 2.16 -0.57
C ILE A 19 20.76 0.90 -0.02
N LEU A 20 19.72 0.44 -0.71
CA LEU A 20 19.03 -0.82 -0.44
C LEU A 20 19.34 -1.77 -1.60
N GLU A 21 19.84 -2.96 -1.26
CA GLU A 21 20.04 -4.08 -2.18
C GLU A 21 19.00 -5.16 -1.80
N PRO A 22 17.80 -5.13 -2.40
CA PRO A 22 16.77 -6.10 -2.05
C PRO A 22 17.11 -7.48 -2.61
N ASP A 23 16.92 -8.51 -1.79
CA ASP A 23 16.95 -9.89 -2.24
C ASP A 23 15.61 -10.26 -2.90
N LEU A 24 15.67 -10.88 -4.08
CA LEU A 24 14.50 -11.47 -4.71
C LEU A 24 14.12 -12.74 -3.95
N LEU A 25 12.96 -12.73 -3.28
CA LEU A 25 12.45 -13.89 -2.56
C LEU A 25 11.74 -14.87 -3.51
N THR A 26 10.79 -14.37 -4.30
CA THR A 26 9.98 -15.17 -5.23
C THR A 26 9.35 -14.28 -6.29
N GLU A 27 8.96 -14.88 -7.41
CA GLU A 27 8.09 -14.26 -8.41
C GLU A 27 6.63 -14.41 -7.98
N LEU A 28 5.81 -13.41 -8.29
CA LEU A 28 4.36 -13.51 -8.14
C LEU A 28 3.74 -14.13 -9.41
N PRO A 29 2.65 -14.89 -9.30
CA PRO A 29 1.93 -15.41 -10.47
C PRO A 29 1.31 -14.28 -11.28
N ALA A 30 1.12 -14.51 -12.59
CA ALA A 30 0.57 -13.52 -13.53
C ALA A 30 -0.78 -12.90 -13.13
N GLN A 31 -1.56 -13.59 -12.29
CA GLN A 31 -2.80 -13.05 -11.73
C GLN A 31 -2.56 -11.81 -10.83
N LEU A 32 -1.34 -11.63 -10.30
CA LEU A 32 -0.97 -10.53 -9.40
C LEU A 32 -0.10 -9.45 -10.06
N ASP A 33 0.00 -9.44 -11.41
CA ASP A 33 0.90 -8.56 -12.16
C ASP A 33 0.65 -7.05 -11.95
N GLU A 34 -0.50 -6.66 -11.41
CA GLU A 34 -0.90 -5.28 -11.13
C GLU A 34 -0.89 -4.94 -9.63
N THR A 35 0.02 -5.54 -8.87
CA THR A 35 0.18 -5.31 -7.43
C THR A 35 0.57 -3.85 -7.13
N SER A 36 -0.29 -3.14 -6.37
CA SER A 36 -0.09 -1.72 -6.02
C SER A 36 0.21 -1.48 -4.53
N GLY A 37 0.00 -2.50 -3.68
CA GLY A 37 0.21 -2.42 -2.25
C GLY A 37 0.61 -3.75 -1.63
N LEU A 38 1.40 -3.69 -0.56
CA LEU A 38 1.86 -4.85 0.21
C LEU A 38 1.69 -4.60 1.72
N LEU A 39 1.20 -5.62 2.41
CA LEU A 39 1.05 -5.65 3.87
C LEU A 39 1.56 -6.99 4.39
N VAL A 40 2.47 -6.97 5.36
CA VAL A 40 2.84 -8.19 6.08
C VAL A 40 1.98 -8.28 7.33
N LEU A 41 1.20 -9.36 7.44
CA LEU A 41 0.32 -9.60 8.58
C LEU A 41 0.35 -11.09 8.95
N GLN A 42 0.60 -11.38 10.23
CA GLN A 42 0.65 -12.75 10.76
C GLN A 42 1.56 -13.69 9.93
N ASN A 43 2.77 -13.22 9.58
CA ASN A 43 3.74 -13.94 8.75
C ASN A 43 3.33 -14.22 7.29
N HIS A 44 2.19 -13.69 6.84
CA HIS A 44 1.76 -13.76 5.44
C HIS A 44 1.92 -12.41 4.75
N VAL A 45 2.07 -12.44 3.43
CA VAL A 45 2.08 -11.25 2.59
C VAL A 45 0.68 -11.05 2.05
N TRP A 46 0.18 -9.84 2.09
CA TRP A 46 -1.12 -9.46 1.57
C TRP A 46 -0.95 -8.39 0.50
N THR A 47 -1.69 -8.52 -0.59
CA THR A 47 -1.63 -7.58 -1.69
C THR A 47 -2.99 -7.21 -2.24
N ILE A 48 -3.01 -6.09 -2.96
CA ILE A 48 -4.14 -5.54 -3.70
C ILE A 48 -3.70 -5.24 -5.13
N LEU A 49 -4.65 -5.30 -6.05
CA LEU A 49 -4.40 -5.06 -7.47
C LEU A 49 -5.06 -3.75 -7.93
N ASP A 50 -4.39 -3.02 -8.82
CA ASP A 50 -4.89 -1.80 -9.48
C ASP A 50 -5.37 -2.09 -10.91
N SER A 51 -5.57 -1.07 -11.75
CA SER A 51 -5.84 -1.18 -13.19
C SER A 51 -7.18 -1.85 -13.53
N GLY A 52 -8.21 -1.61 -12.71
CA GLY A 52 -9.56 -2.15 -12.91
C GLY A 52 -9.74 -3.59 -12.45
N ASN A 53 -8.77 -4.15 -11.71
CA ASN A 53 -8.94 -5.44 -11.05
C ASN A 53 -10.01 -5.38 -9.94
N PRO A 54 -10.60 -6.54 -9.57
CA PRO A 54 -11.58 -6.61 -8.49
C PRO A 54 -11.04 -6.07 -7.16
N ALA A 55 -11.92 -5.41 -6.38
CA ALA A 55 -11.59 -4.96 -5.04
C ALA A 55 -11.48 -6.14 -4.06
N ALA A 56 -10.31 -6.76 -4.02
CA ALA A 56 -10.02 -7.94 -3.21
C ALA A 56 -8.64 -7.85 -2.56
N LEU A 57 -8.52 -8.52 -1.41
CA LEU A 57 -7.24 -8.81 -0.77
C LEU A 57 -6.77 -10.21 -1.17
N TYR A 58 -5.51 -10.32 -1.56
CA TYR A 58 -4.86 -11.58 -1.88
C TYR A 58 -3.81 -11.89 -0.80
N GLU A 59 -4.02 -12.96 -0.06
CA GLU A 59 -3.03 -13.55 0.83
C GLU A 59 -2.07 -14.40 0.00
N VAL A 60 -0.78 -14.14 0.16
CA VAL A 60 0.31 -14.68 -0.64
C VAL A 60 1.28 -15.42 0.28
N ALA A 61 1.63 -16.62 -0.13
CA ALA A 61 2.66 -17.42 0.51
C ALA A 61 4.03 -16.73 0.34
N PRO A 62 4.74 -16.45 1.44
CA PRO A 62 5.99 -15.68 1.38
C PRO A 62 7.17 -16.44 0.74
N ILE A 63 7.04 -17.76 0.54
CA ILE A 63 8.11 -18.62 0.04
C ILE A 63 8.06 -18.76 -1.48
N ASP A 64 6.88 -19.03 -2.04
CA ASP A 64 6.70 -19.36 -3.46
C ASP A 64 5.79 -18.36 -4.22
N GLY A 65 5.26 -17.34 -3.55
CA GLY A 65 4.42 -16.32 -4.15
C GLY A 65 3.01 -16.79 -4.50
N GLY A 66 2.64 -18.02 -4.12
CA GLY A 66 1.33 -18.58 -4.40
C GLY A 66 0.21 -17.86 -3.66
N VAL A 67 -0.94 -17.66 -4.31
CA VAL A 67 -2.15 -17.13 -3.65
C VAL A 67 -2.74 -18.20 -2.74
N ILE A 68 -2.75 -17.94 -1.43
CA ILE A 68 -3.33 -18.80 -0.39
C ILE A 68 -4.83 -18.56 -0.28
N ARG A 69 -5.23 -17.28 -0.27
CA ARG A 69 -6.61 -16.87 -0.02
C ARG A 69 -6.92 -15.56 -0.77
N THR A 70 -8.16 -15.45 -1.23
CA THR A 70 -8.71 -14.20 -1.74
C THR A 70 -9.90 -13.81 -0.87
N VAL A 71 -9.92 -12.56 -0.41
CA VAL A 71 -11.04 -11.97 0.33
C VAL A 71 -11.62 -10.85 -0.52
N GLU A 72 -12.82 -11.05 -1.05
CA GLU A 72 -13.51 -10.06 -1.87
C GLU A 72 -14.24 -9.02 -0.99
N SER A 73 -14.22 -7.76 -1.40
CA SER A 73 -15.00 -6.72 -0.74
C SER A 73 -16.48 -6.86 -1.09
N ALA A 74 -17.33 -7.06 -0.10
CA ALA A 74 -18.79 -7.03 -0.28
C ALA A 74 -19.33 -5.63 -0.64
N ARG A 75 -18.54 -4.57 -0.44
CA ARG A 75 -19.00 -3.17 -0.53
C ARG A 75 -18.59 -2.45 -1.80
N CYS A 76 -17.72 -3.02 -2.64
CA CYS A 76 -17.36 -2.37 -3.89
C CYS A 76 -17.21 -3.33 -5.08
N GLN A 77 -18.34 -3.61 -5.73
CA GLN A 77 -18.38 -4.40 -6.97
C GLN A 77 -18.01 -3.59 -8.22
N GLN A 78 -17.94 -2.26 -8.11
CA GLN A 78 -17.69 -1.33 -9.23
C GLN A 78 -16.49 -0.40 -8.97
N CYS A 79 -15.59 -0.78 -8.05
CA CYS A 79 -14.35 -0.04 -7.84
C CYS A 79 -13.39 -0.35 -8.98
N ASP A 80 -12.88 0.70 -9.63
CA ASP A 80 -11.83 0.59 -10.63
C ASP A 80 -10.47 0.46 -9.94
N GLY A 81 -10.08 -0.76 -9.54
CA GLY A 81 -8.77 -1.03 -8.94
C GLY A 81 -8.54 -0.39 -7.57
N LEU A 82 -7.55 -0.91 -6.83
CA LEU A 82 -7.16 -0.43 -5.50
C LEU A 82 -5.71 0.05 -5.55
N ARG A 83 -5.39 1.13 -4.85
CA ARG A 83 -4.07 1.77 -4.97
C ARG A 83 -3.27 1.83 -3.68
N GLY A 84 -3.93 1.65 -2.54
CA GLY A 84 -3.26 1.62 -1.26
C GLY A 84 -3.94 0.66 -0.30
N ILE A 85 -3.11 0.09 0.57
CA ILE A 85 -3.48 -0.78 1.68
C ILE A 85 -2.83 -0.22 2.95
N THR A 86 -3.55 -0.25 4.07
CA THR A 86 -3.02 0.18 5.36
C THR A 86 -2.68 -1.02 6.23
N PRO A 87 -1.78 -0.87 7.22
CA PRO A 87 -1.78 -1.74 8.37
C PRO A 87 -3.17 -1.81 9.00
N PRO A 88 -3.55 -2.95 9.59
CA PRO A 88 -4.82 -3.07 10.27
C PRO A 88 -4.84 -2.23 11.55
N ASP A 89 -6.05 -1.84 11.97
CA ASP A 89 -6.31 -1.54 13.38
C ASP A 89 -6.67 -2.84 14.14
N ASP A 90 -7.38 -2.73 15.26
CA ASP A 90 -7.78 -3.91 16.06
C ASP A 90 -8.76 -4.84 15.32
N GLU A 91 -9.47 -4.36 14.28
CA GLU A 91 -10.58 -5.09 13.65
C GLU A 91 -10.50 -5.13 12.11
N TRP A 92 -9.91 -4.11 11.47
CA TRP A 92 -10.04 -3.87 10.03
C TRP A 92 -8.72 -3.52 9.33
N ILE A 93 -8.55 -4.06 8.11
CA ILE A 93 -7.62 -3.54 7.09
C ILE A 93 -8.38 -2.58 6.19
N TYR A 94 -7.81 -1.41 5.94
CA TYR A 94 -8.38 -0.42 5.02
C TYR A 94 -7.65 -0.43 3.69
N ILE A 95 -8.43 -0.38 2.62
CA ILE A 95 -7.94 -0.23 1.26
C ILE A 95 -8.61 0.96 0.60
N GLY A 96 -7.93 1.61 -0.34
CA GLY A 96 -8.49 2.77 -1.05
C GLY A 96 -7.81 3.07 -2.38
N ASP A 97 -8.54 3.78 -3.22
CA ASP A 97 -8.02 4.44 -4.42
C ASP A 97 -7.52 5.85 -4.02
N PHE A 98 -6.20 6.02 -3.92
CA PHE A 98 -5.57 7.26 -3.48
C PHE A 98 -4.77 7.94 -4.58
N GLY A 99 -5.16 9.15 -4.98
CA GLY A 99 -4.28 10.08 -5.66
C GLY A 99 -4.61 10.34 -7.12
N ASN A 100 -5.60 11.20 -7.39
CA ASN A 100 -5.56 12.04 -8.57
C ASN A 100 -5.76 13.50 -8.13
N ASN A 101 -4.97 14.42 -8.71
CA ASN A 101 -5.16 15.87 -8.56
C ASN A 101 -6.09 16.42 -9.66
N ALA A 102 -6.69 15.53 -10.47
CA ALA A 102 -7.54 15.86 -11.62
C ALA A 102 -9.03 15.99 -11.25
N GLY A 103 -9.38 15.83 -9.96
CA GLY A 103 -10.72 16.01 -9.46
C GLY A 103 -11.54 14.73 -9.57
N CYS A 104 -11.97 14.23 -8.42
CA CYS A 104 -12.92 13.14 -8.23
C CYS A 104 -14.35 13.55 -8.67
N ALA A 105 -14.52 14.18 -9.83
CA ALA A 105 -15.79 14.73 -10.28
C ALA A 105 -16.68 13.70 -11.00
N HIS A 106 -16.18 12.50 -11.30
CA HIS A 106 -16.93 11.49 -12.06
C HIS A 106 -16.87 10.06 -11.52
N GLN A 107 -16.12 9.80 -10.46
CA GLN A 107 -16.03 8.46 -9.85
C GLN A 107 -16.49 8.53 -8.39
N PRO A 108 -17.69 8.02 -8.05
CA PRO A 108 -18.11 7.84 -6.65
C PRO A 108 -17.20 6.86 -5.87
N ALA A 109 -16.24 6.21 -6.55
CA ALA A 109 -15.29 5.24 -5.99
C ALA A 109 -14.02 5.85 -5.35
N CYS A 110 -13.66 7.12 -5.60
CA CYS A 110 -12.40 7.70 -5.10
C CYS A 110 -12.35 7.96 -3.57
N LEU A 111 -13.44 7.69 -2.84
CA LEU A 111 -13.47 7.65 -1.37
C LEU A 111 -14.02 6.31 -0.86
N SER A 112 -14.04 5.29 -1.73
CA SER A 112 -14.44 3.95 -1.32
C SER A 112 -13.31 3.35 -0.47
N HIS A 113 -13.51 3.40 0.84
CA HIS A 113 -12.80 2.50 1.72
C HIS A 113 -13.55 1.17 1.70
N SER A 114 -12.83 0.08 1.44
CA SER A 114 -13.31 -1.23 1.87
C SER A 114 -12.54 -1.61 3.12
N ALA A 115 -13.27 -2.11 4.11
CA ALA A 115 -12.72 -2.62 5.34
C ALA A 115 -12.81 -4.14 5.31
N PHE A 116 -11.69 -4.83 5.52
CA PHE A 116 -11.64 -6.28 5.62
C PHE A 116 -11.41 -6.70 7.06
N GLY A 117 -12.34 -7.48 7.60
CA GLY A 117 -12.30 -7.91 8.99
C GLY A 117 -11.23 -8.99 9.18
N LEU A 118 -10.44 -8.86 10.24
CA LEU A 118 -9.36 -9.80 10.57
C LEU A 118 -9.86 -11.11 11.23
N GLY A 119 -11.11 -11.50 10.99
CA GLY A 119 -11.85 -12.54 11.70
C GLY A 119 -10.99 -13.70 12.23
N GLY A 120 -11.07 -13.93 13.55
CA GLY A 120 -10.42 -15.04 14.24
C GLY A 120 -11.02 -16.41 13.93
#